data_AF-A0AA96TRH6-F1
#
_entry.id   AF-A0AA96TRH6-F1
#
_cell.length_a   1.000
_cell.length_b   1.000
_cell.length_c   1.000
_cell.angle_alpha   90.00
_cell.angle_beta   90.00
_cell.angle_gamma   90.00
#
_symmetry.space_group_name_H-M   'P 1'
#
loop_
_entity.id
_entity.type
_entity.pdbx_description
1 polymer ?
#
loop_
_entity_poly.entity_id
_entity_poly.type
_entity_poly.pdbx_seq_one_letter_code
_entity_poly.pdbx_strand_id
1 'polypeptide(L)'
;MPPARTTALSAAWLARAVRLVMTRRRQSRDLAMAYYRLVRALRTGTTAADPRRPNPPFVTLSMLRNEFAALASSQASQEDAEEPASTTSRPIPERPAESESGPESQPPEAPEEDQVPVETIDGLDRELERQEREAEAEAHLVLEVLGLDNLDNKLDEIDDEQPAPDVDELRADAHRKAGARQAAAAERVAMNGARSTTWAAGHRDRRVLGYVRLSRTGTPCGWCAMLISRGAVYRSEKSATYADGDKYHDGCHCYAELIYSFDQYDTSELTALNRRYAAEWPSVTRGRSGKAAVSAWRRHIRQEQRQAHLARSRPGDAA
;
A
#
# COMPACT_ATOMS: atom_id res chain seq x y z
N MET A 1 -13.63 -36.75 7.95
CA MET A 1 -14.40 -36.39 6.73
C MET A 1 -13.87 -37.20 5.55
N PRO A 2 -14.67 -37.59 4.55
CA PRO A 2 -14.13 -38.23 3.35
C PRO A 2 -13.21 -37.25 2.59
N PRO A 3 -12.06 -37.70 2.07
CA PRO A 3 -11.00 -36.85 1.53
C PRO A 3 -11.47 -35.91 0.40
N ALA A 4 -12.37 -36.39 -0.47
CA ALA A 4 -12.94 -35.59 -1.55
C ALA A 4 -13.75 -34.35 -1.07
N ARG A 5 -14.35 -34.41 0.12
CA ARG A 5 -15.12 -33.29 0.69
C ARG A 5 -14.20 -32.21 1.26
N THR A 6 -13.04 -32.60 1.78
CA THR A 6 -12.01 -31.67 2.28
C THR A 6 -11.37 -30.90 1.12
N THR A 7 -11.05 -31.56 0.00
CA THR A 7 -10.47 -30.93 -1.20
C THR A 7 -11.44 -29.94 -1.88
N ALA A 8 -12.73 -30.25 -1.95
CA ALA A 8 -13.72 -29.33 -2.52
C ALA A 8 -13.91 -28.07 -1.66
N LEU A 9 -13.86 -28.21 -0.33
CA LEU A 9 -13.96 -27.09 0.61
C LEU A 9 -12.72 -26.18 0.56
N SER A 10 -11.52 -26.76 0.44
CA SER A 10 -10.27 -25.98 0.32
C SER A 10 -10.21 -25.18 -0.98
N ALA A 11 -10.64 -25.77 -2.11
CA ALA A 11 -10.71 -25.07 -3.40
C ALA A 11 -11.71 -23.91 -3.39
N ALA A 12 -12.91 -24.10 -2.81
CA ALA A 12 -13.91 -23.05 -2.69
C ALA A 12 -13.45 -21.91 -1.76
N TRP A 13 -12.77 -22.27 -0.66
CA TRP A 13 -12.16 -21.29 0.23
C TRP A 13 -11.07 -20.48 -0.46
N LEU A 14 -10.15 -21.14 -1.18
CA LEU A 14 -9.06 -20.48 -1.91
C LEU A 14 -9.61 -19.49 -2.95
N ALA A 15 -10.61 -19.89 -3.73
CA ALA A 15 -11.26 -19.01 -4.71
C ALA A 15 -11.89 -17.78 -4.04
N ARG A 16 -12.49 -17.93 -2.85
CA ARG A 16 -13.04 -16.81 -2.09
C ARG A 16 -11.95 -15.90 -1.53
N ALA A 17 -10.86 -16.47 -1.02
CA ALA A 17 -9.71 -15.72 -0.50
C ALA A 17 -9.01 -14.91 -1.60
N VAL A 18 -8.75 -15.51 -2.76
CA VAL A 18 -8.20 -14.80 -3.93
C VAL A 18 -9.11 -13.65 -4.34
N ARG A 19 -10.43 -13.88 -4.44
CA ARG A 19 -11.39 -12.83 -4.78
C ARG A 19 -11.33 -11.66 -3.80
N LEU A 20 -11.22 -11.93 -2.50
CA LEU A 20 -11.10 -10.90 -1.47
C LEU A 20 -9.81 -10.08 -1.65
N VAL A 21 -8.67 -10.76 -1.78
CA VAL A 21 -7.36 -10.12 -2.00
C VAL A 21 -7.37 -9.25 -3.26
N MET A 22 -7.88 -9.77 -4.37
CA MET A 22 -7.96 -9.03 -5.63
C MET A 22 -8.95 -7.87 -5.58
N THR A 23 -10.01 -7.97 -4.77
CA THR A 23 -10.91 -6.83 -4.51
C THR A 23 -10.18 -5.72 -3.76
N ARG A 24 -9.48 -6.04 -2.67
CA ARG A 24 -8.69 -5.07 -1.90
C ARG A 24 -7.55 -4.48 -2.74
N ARG A 25 -6.90 -5.28 -3.58
CA ARG A 25 -5.88 -4.81 -4.54
C ARG A 25 -6.45 -3.77 -5.50
N ARG A 26 -7.61 -4.03 -6.08
CA ARG A 26 -8.29 -3.12 -7.02
C ARG A 26 -8.62 -1.78 -6.35
N GLN A 27 -9.18 -1.81 -5.15
CA GLN A 27 -9.44 -0.61 -4.36
C GLN A 27 -8.16 0.19 -4.10
N SER A 28 -7.07 -0.50 -3.72
CA SER A 28 -5.76 0.10 -3.47
C SER A 28 -5.20 0.78 -4.73
N ARG A 29 -5.28 0.10 -5.88
CA ARG A 29 -4.87 0.66 -7.19
C ARG A 29 -5.68 1.88 -7.56
N ASP A 30 -7.01 1.79 -7.50
CA ASP A 30 -7.89 2.84 -8.00
C ASP A 30 -7.69 4.12 -7.16
N LEU A 31 -7.54 3.98 -5.84
CA LEU A 31 -7.17 5.09 -4.96
C LEU A 31 -5.79 5.68 -5.31
N ALA A 32 -4.80 4.82 -5.59
CA ALA A 32 -3.46 5.29 -5.97
C ALA A 32 -3.44 6.01 -7.32
N MET A 33 -4.23 5.58 -8.30
CA MET A 33 -4.37 6.29 -9.57
C MET A 33 -5.01 7.67 -9.37
N ALA A 34 -6.07 7.77 -8.57
CA ALA A 34 -6.69 9.05 -8.24
C ALA A 34 -5.72 9.98 -7.49
N TYR A 35 -4.99 9.45 -6.51
CA TYR A 35 -3.93 10.17 -5.80
C TYR A 35 -2.85 10.69 -6.76
N TYR A 36 -2.33 9.81 -7.61
CA TYR A 36 -1.30 10.14 -8.60
C TYR A 36 -1.77 11.25 -9.53
N ARG A 37 -2.99 11.15 -10.07
CA ARG A 37 -3.58 12.16 -10.96
C ARG A 37 -3.73 13.52 -10.27
N LEU A 38 -4.18 13.54 -9.02
CA LEU A 38 -4.30 14.76 -8.22
C LEU A 38 -2.94 15.38 -7.89
N VAL A 39 -2.00 14.59 -7.37
CA VAL A 39 -0.67 15.09 -7.00
C VAL A 39 0.09 15.59 -8.21
N ARG A 40 0.04 14.87 -9.33
CA ARG A 40 0.66 15.31 -10.59
C ARG A 40 0.10 16.66 -11.03
N ALA A 41 -1.22 16.85 -10.99
CA ALA A 41 -1.85 18.13 -11.31
C ALA A 41 -1.35 19.27 -10.41
N LEU A 42 -1.31 19.04 -9.08
CA LEU A 42 -0.84 20.03 -8.12
C LEU A 42 0.66 20.35 -8.27
N ARG A 43 1.47 19.38 -8.68
CA ARG A 43 2.93 19.54 -8.81
C ARG A 43 3.35 20.09 -10.16
N THR A 44 2.64 19.77 -11.24
CA THR A 44 3.10 20.06 -12.61
C THR A 44 2.09 20.82 -13.46
N GLY A 45 0.91 21.15 -12.94
CA GLY A 45 -0.17 21.82 -13.69
C GLY A 45 -0.86 20.93 -14.73
N THR A 46 -0.54 19.64 -14.80
CA THR A 46 -1.10 18.68 -15.76
C THR A 46 -1.39 17.37 -15.07
N THR A 47 -2.43 16.65 -15.48
CA THR A 47 -2.76 15.32 -14.92
C THR A 47 -2.54 14.21 -15.94
N ALA A 48 -2.61 12.97 -15.48
CA ALA A 48 -2.53 11.80 -16.35
C ALA A 48 -3.94 11.28 -16.67
N ALA A 49 -4.08 10.71 -17.87
CA ALA A 49 -5.22 9.89 -18.25
C ALA A 49 -5.33 8.67 -17.32
N ASP A 50 -6.54 8.31 -16.89
CA ASP A 50 -6.81 7.01 -16.28
C ASP A 50 -7.13 6.02 -17.41
N PRO A 51 -6.30 4.98 -17.66
CA PRO A 51 -6.56 4.01 -18.72
C PRO A 51 -7.91 3.28 -18.63
N ARG A 52 -8.58 3.32 -17.46
CA ARG A 52 -9.85 2.62 -17.22
C ARG A 52 -11.08 3.53 -17.24
N ARG A 53 -10.90 4.83 -17.48
CA ARG A 53 -11.99 5.81 -17.49
C ARG A 53 -11.97 6.64 -18.78
N PRO A 54 -13.09 7.29 -19.13
CA PRO A 54 -13.08 8.31 -20.18
C PRO A 54 -12.04 9.39 -19.87
N ASN A 55 -11.26 9.77 -20.88
CA ASN A 55 -10.17 10.74 -20.74
C ASN A 55 -10.53 12.00 -21.55
N PRO A 56 -11.24 12.96 -20.96
CA PRO A 56 -11.44 14.25 -21.60
C PRO A 56 -10.07 14.96 -21.77
N PRO A 57 -9.93 15.89 -22.74
CA PRO A 57 -8.69 16.63 -22.92
C PRO A 57 -8.32 17.50 -21.70
N PHE A 58 -9.31 17.88 -20.90
CA PHE A 58 -9.16 18.67 -19.68
C PHE A 58 -10.04 18.13 -18.54
N VAL A 59 -9.59 18.35 -17.31
CA VAL A 59 -10.38 18.15 -16.07
C VAL A 59 -10.13 19.35 -15.14
N THR A 60 -10.88 19.49 -14.06
CA THR A 60 -10.59 20.52 -13.03
C THR A 60 -9.92 19.92 -11.80
N LEU A 61 -9.24 20.76 -11.01
CA LEU A 61 -8.71 20.33 -9.70
C LEU A 61 -9.84 19.84 -8.77
N SER A 62 -11.03 20.45 -8.85
CA SER A 62 -12.21 20.02 -8.08
C SER A 62 -12.64 18.60 -8.45
N MET A 63 -12.66 18.26 -9.75
CA MET A 63 -12.94 16.89 -10.21
C MET A 63 -11.93 15.89 -9.64
N LEU A 64 -10.63 16.20 -9.71
CA LEU A 64 -9.57 15.32 -9.20
C LEU A 64 -9.64 15.13 -7.67
N ARG A 65 -9.94 16.21 -6.93
CA ARG A 65 -10.15 16.14 -5.47
C ARG A 65 -11.37 15.29 -5.12
N ASN A 66 -12.49 15.49 -5.81
CA ASN A 66 -13.71 14.73 -5.58
C ASN A 66 -13.53 13.24 -5.90
N GLU A 67 -12.81 12.91 -6.97
CA GLU A 67 -12.47 11.54 -7.32
C GLU A 67 -11.64 10.86 -6.22
N PHE A 68 -10.57 11.52 -5.76
CA PHE A 68 -9.75 11.01 -4.66
C PHE A 68 -10.55 10.86 -3.36
N ALA A 69 -11.35 11.87 -2.99
CA ALA A 69 -12.16 11.86 -1.78
C ALA A 69 -13.22 10.74 -1.81
N ALA A 70 -13.90 10.53 -2.93
CA ALA A 70 -14.89 9.47 -3.07
C ALA A 70 -14.27 8.07 -2.83
N LEU A 71 -13.08 7.83 -3.38
CA LEU A 71 -12.36 6.56 -3.20
C LEU A 71 -11.82 6.42 -1.76
N ALA A 72 -11.27 7.49 -1.19
CA ALA A 72 -10.76 7.47 0.18
C ALA A 72 -11.87 7.24 1.22
N SER A 73 -13.00 7.92 1.09
CA SER A 73 -14.16 7.75 2.00
C SER A 73 -14.78 6.36 1.86
N SER A 74 -14.85 5.81 0.65
CA SER A 74 -15.37 4.45 0.43
C SER A 74 -14.53 3.37 1.13
N GLN A 75 -13.24 3.62 1.36
CA GLN A 75 -12.37 2.71 2.12
C GLN A 75 -12.61 2.85 3.63
N ALA A 76 -12.73 4.07 4.14
CA ALA A 76 -12.99 4.32 5.56
C ALA A 76 -14.30 3.65 6.02
N SER A 77 -15.39 3.79 5.25
CA SER A 77 -16.67 3.16 5.59
C SER A 77 -16.66 1.62 5.56
N GLN A 78 -15.67 1.00 4.89
CA GLN A 78 -15.51 -0.45 4.89
C GLN A 78 -14.68 -0.96 6.07
N GLU A 79 -13.74 -0.15 6.58
CA GLU A 79 -12.98 -0.47 7.80
C GLU A 79 -13.90 -0.43 9.04
N ASP A 80 -14.81 0.55 9.13
CA ASP A 80 -15.79 0.67 10.22
C ASP A 80 -16.84 -0.47 10.24
N ALA A 81 -17.04 -1.15 9.10
CA ALA A 81 -17.99 -2.26 8.98
C ALA A 81 -17.39 -3.63 9.34
N GLU A 82 -16.07 -3.74 9.54
CA GLU A 82 -15.36 -4.99 9.83
C GLU A 82 -14.96 -5.16 11.31
N GLU A 83 -15.30 -4.23 12.22
CA GLU A 83 -15.20 -4.46 13.67
C GLU A 83 -16.28 -5.44 14.18
N PRO A 84 -15.98 -6.36 15.12
CA PRO A 84 -16.98 -7.26 15.68
C PRO A 84 -18.02 -6.46 16.47
N ALA A 85 -19.26 -6.55 16.01
CA ALA A 85 -20.42 -5.84 16.51
C ALA A 85 -20.49 -5.75 18.05
N SER A 86 -20.26 -4.56 18.59
CA SER A 86 -20.83 -4.16 19.88
C SER A 86 -22.12 -3.40 19.61
N THR A 87 -23.21 -4.03 19.99
CA THR A 87 -24.58 -3.55 19.85
C THR A 87 -24.82 -2.26 20.64
N THR A 88 -25.25 -1.21 19.96
CA THR A 88 -26.56 -0.52 20.13
C THR A 88 -26.43 0.95 19.73
N SER A 89 -27.26 1.40 18.78
CA SER A 89 -27.89 2.72 18.83
C SER A 89 -29.08 2.81 17.88
N ARG A 90 -30.13 3.47 18.36
CA ARG A 90 -31.47 3.59 17.79
C ARG A 90 -31.52 4.60 16.63
N PRO A 91 -32.50 4.51 15.71
CA PRO A 91 -32.62 5.44 14.59
C PRO A 91 -33.28 6.77 14.98
N ILE A 92 -32.79 7.87 14.39
CA ILE A 92 -33.39 9.21 14.42
C ILE A 92 -34.34 9.34 13.20
N PRO A 93 -35.54 9.95 13.31
CA PRO A 93 -36.49 9.99 12.20
C PRO A 93 -36.13 11.04 11.14
N GLU A 94 -36.29 10.67 9.88
CA GLU A 94 -36.23 11.54 8.71
C GLU A 94 -37.41 12.55 8.69
N ARG A 95 -37.12 13.81 8.31
CA ARG A 95 -38.12 14.81 7.94
C ARG A 95 -38.24 14.91 6.42
N PRO A 96 -39.45 15.10 5.85
CA PRO A 96 -39.63 15.17 4.40
C PRO A 96 -39.09 16.49 3.83
N ALA A 97 -38.52 16.42 2.63
CA ALA A 97 -38.13 17.56 1.83
C ALA A 97 -39.37 18.16 1.13
N GLU A 98 -39.62 19.45 1.35
CA GLU A 98 -40.56 20.24 0.56
C GLU A 98 -39.83 20.86 -0.63
N SER A 99 -40.40 20.65 -1.81
CA SER A 99 -39.96 21.19 -3.09
C SER A 99 -40.58 22.56 -3.33
N GLU A 100 -39.77 23.59 -3.53
CA GLU A 100 -40.21 24.84 -4.14
C GLU A 100 -39.35 25.16 -5.36
N SER A 101 -39.99 25.13 -6.53
CA SER A 101 -39.48 25.52 -7.83
C SER A 101 -39.59 27.04 -7.99
N GLY A 102 -38.44 27.72 -8.04
CA GLY A 102 -38.28 29.14 -8.42
C GLY A 102 -37.59 29.29 -9.77
N PRO A 103 -37.79 30.42 -10.48
CA PRO A 103 -37.53 30.52 -11.92
C PRO A 103 -36.04 30.61 -12.26
N GLU A 104 -35.73 29.94 -13.37
CA GLU A 104 -34.43 29.77 -14.01
C GLU A 104 -33.77 31.13 -14.31
N SER A 105 -32.84 31.52 -13.45
CA SER A 105 -31.92 32.62 -13.69
C SER A 105 -30.67 32.04 -14.31
N GLN A 106 -30.34 32.44 -15.53
CA GLN A 106 -29.08 32.05 -16.18
C GLN A 106 -27.91 32.36 -15.24
N PRO A 107 -27.04 31.39 -14.92
CA PRO A 107 -25.86 31.66 -14.12
C PRO A 107 -24.98 32.68 -14.86
N PRO A 108 -24.40 33.68 -14.17
CA PRO A 108 -23.33 34.48 -14.76
C PRO A 108 -22.23 33.52 -15.21
N GLU A 109 -21.66 33.75 -16.41
CA GLU A 109 -20.53 32.96 -16.93
C GLU A 109 -19.50 32.77 -15.82
N ALA A 110 -19.35 31.51 -15.38
CA ALA A 110 -18.35 31.15 -14.39
C ALA A 110 -16.98 31.54 -14.96
N PRO A 111 -16.07 32.13 -14.14
CA PRO A 111 -14.70 32.33 -14.58
C PRO A 111 -14.17 30.98 -15.05
N GLU A 112 -13.48 30.96 -16.22
CA GLU A 112 -12.88 29.75 -16.80
C GLU A 112 -12.34 28.85 -15.68
N GLU A 113 -13.02 27.74 -15.40
CA GLU A 113 -12.56 26.80 -14.38
C GLU A 113 -11.11 26.43 -14.69
N ASP A 114 -10.26 26.33 -13.67
CA ASP A 114 -8.85 25.93 -13.79
C ASP A 114 -8.73 24.59 -14.55
N GLN A 115 -8.66 24.65 -15.88
CA GLN A 115 -8.56 23.49 -16.75
C GLN A 115 -7.16 22.91 -16.60
N VAL A 116 -7.10 21.69 -16.08
CA VAL A 116 -5.89 20.88 -15.98
C VAL A 116 -5.83 19.98 -17.22
N PRO A 117 -4.82 20.16 -18.10
CA PRO A 117 -4.64 19.29 -19.26
C PRO A 117 -4.41 17.83 -18.85
N VAL A 118 -5.05 16.91 -19.58
CA VAL A 118 -4.91 15.46 -19.39
C VAL A 118 -3.92 14.91 -20.41
N GLU A 119 -2.94 14.15 -19.93
CA GLU A 119 -1.94 13.52 -20.80
C GLU A 119 -1.95 12.01 -20.71
N THR A 120 -1.79 11.37 -21.86
CA THR A 120 -1.60 9.92 -21.94
C THR A 120 -0.15 9.57 -21.62
N ILE A 121 0.04 8.64 -20.68
CA ILE A 121 1.34 8.04 -20.39
C ILE A 121 1.48 6.78 -21.25
N ASP A 122 2.45 6.79 -22.16
CA ASP A 122 2.66 5.72 -23.14
C ASP A 122 2.89 4.35 -22.46
N GLY A 123 2.15 3.35 -22.95
CA GLY A 123 2.21 1.96 -22.47
C GLY A 123 1.81 1.73 -21.01
N LEU A 124 1.20 2.70 -20.33
CA LEU A 124 0.76 2.55 -18.95
C LEU A 124 -0.41 1.58 -18.82
N ASP A 125 -1.35 1.62 -19.76
CA ASP A 125 -2.49 0.70 -19.87
C ASP A 125 -2.03 -0.77 -19.88
N ARG A 126 -1.13 -1.12 -20.82
CA ARG A 126 -0.60 -2.47 -21.00
C ARG A 126 0.17 -2.95 -19.79
N GLU A 127 0.93 -2.05 -19.16
CA GLU A 127 1.66 -2.34 -17.93
C GLU A 127 0.71 -2.67 -16.78
N LEU A 128 -0.29 -1.82 -16.53
CA LEU A 128 -1.23 -2.03 -15.44
C LEU A 128 -2.05 -3.31 -15.64
N GLU A 129 -2.43 -3.62 -16.88
CA GLU A 129 -3.08 -4.91 -17.18
C GLU A 129 -2.16 -6.11 -16.95
N ARG A 130 -0.89 -6.01 -17.34
CA ARG A 130 0.10 -7.07 -17.06
C ARG A 130 0.23 -7.30 -15.55
N GLN A 131 0.35 -6.22 -14.78
CA GLN A 131 0.46 -6.27 -13.32
C GLN A 131 -0.77 -6.89 -12.65
N GLU A 132 -1.99 -6.66 -13.18
CA GLU A 132 -3.19 -7.32 -12.65
C GLU A 132 -3.18 -8.83 -12.89
N ARG A 133 -2.81 -9.28 -14.09
CA ARG A 133 -2.72 -10.72 -14.41
C ARG A 133 -1.66 -11.42 -13.57
N GLU A 134 -0.48 -10.80 -13.45
CA GLU A 134 0.61 -11.32 -12.62
C GLU A 134 0.22 -11.38 -11.14
N ALA A 135 -0.50 -10.38 -10.63
CA ALA A 135 -0.94 -10.35 -9.24
C ALA A 135 -2.04 -11.39 -8.94
N GLU A 136 -2.95 -11.67 -9.88
CA GLU A 136 -3.93 -12.74 -9.72
C GLU A 136 -3.26 -14.13 -9.68
N ALA A 137 -2.33 -14.38 -10.61
CA ALA A 137 -1.54 -15.61 -10.61
C ALA A 137 -0.71 -15.76 -9.32
N GLU A 138 -0.10 -14.66 -8.86
CA GLU A 138 0.61 -14.63 -7.58
C GLU A 138 -0.33 -14.92 -6.41
N ALA A 139 -1.50 -14.29 -6.34
CA ALA A 139 -2.49 -14.49 -5.27
C ALA A 139 -2.90 -15.96 -5.16
N HIS A 140 -3.17 -16.62 -6.29
CA HIS A 140 -3.45 -18.05 -6.33
C HIS A 140 -2.30 -18.85 -5.75
N LEU A 141 -1.09 -18.67 -6.29
CA LEU A 141 0.09 -19.43 -5.91
C LEU A 141 0.44 -19.25 -4.43
N VAL A 142 0.48 -18.01 -3.93
CA VAL A 142 0.91 -17.74 -2.54
C VAL A 142 -0.12 -18.19 -1.53
N LEU A 143 -1.42 -18.06 -1.83
CA LEU A 143 -2.48 -18.52 -0.92
C LEU A 143 -2.55 -20.05 -0.88
N GLU A 144 -2.29 -20.73 -1.98
CA GLU A 144 -2.21 -22.20 -2.01
C GLU A 144 -0.95 -22.69 -1.27
N VAL A 145 0.24 -22.26 -1.71
CA VAL A 145 1.52 -22.77 -1.21
C VAL A 145 1.80 -22.35 0.23
N LEU A 146 1.60 -21.08 0.60
CA LEU A 146 1.89 -20.60 1.97
C LEU A 146 0.75 -20.87 2.94
N GLY A 147 -0.44 -21.17 2.41
CA GLY A 147 -1.63 -21.49 3.18
C GLY A 147 -1.81 -22.99 3.36
N LEU A 148 -2.46 -23.62 2.38
CA LEU A 148 -2.92 -25.01 2.44
C LEU A 148 -1.74 -25.97 2.50
N ASP A 149 -0.83 -25.92 1.53
CA ASP A 149 0.28 -26.88 1.46
C ASP A 149 1.22 -26.73 2.66
N ASN A 150 1.54 -25.49 3.05
CA ASN A 150 2.38 -25.22 4.22
C ASN A 150 1.70 -25.57 5.54
N LEU A 151 0.35 -25.56 5.61
CA LEU A 151 -0.37 -26.07 6.78
C LEU A 151 -0.32 -27.59 6.82
N ASP A 152 -0.63 -28.26 5.71
CA ASP A 152 -0.63 -29.72 5.63
C ASP A 152 0.75 -30.29 6.01
N ASN A 153 1.82 -29.74 5.43
CA ASN A 153 3.20 -30.11 5.79
C ASN A 153 3.49 -29.93 7.29
N LYS A 154 2.93 -28.90 7.93
CA LYS A 154 3.13 -28.66 9.36
C LYS A 154 2.35 -29.61 10.25
N LEU A 155 1.16 -30.02 9.81
CA LEU A 155 0.33 -30.97 10.52
C LEU A 155 0.93 -32.38 10.41
N ASP A 156 1.51 -32.73 9.27
CA ASP A 156 2.18 -34.02 9.03
C ASP A 156 3.46 -34.20 9.89
N GLU A 157 4.08 -33.11 10.34
CA GLU A 157 5.24 -33.13 11.26
C GLU A 157 4.86 -33.38 12.73
N ILE A 158 3.56 -33.37 13.08
CA ILE A 158 3.09 -33.53 14.46
C ILE A 158 3.01 -35.02 14.80
N ASP A 159 3.68 -35.40 15.88
CA ASP A 159 3.62 -36.75 16.44
C ASP A 159 2.31 -36.94 17.24
N ASP A 160 1.38 -37.68 16.65
CA ASP A 160 0.07 -37.99 17.23
C ASP A 160 0.14 -38.97 18.43
N GLU A 161 1.31 -39.54 18.75
CA GLU A 161 1.51 -40.40 19.92
C GLU A 161 1.69 -39.58 21.23
N GLN A 162 1.88 -38.26 21.13
CA GLN A 162 1.97 -37.37 22.29
C GLN A 162 0.61 -37.20 23.02
N PRO A 163 0.61 -36.73 24.28
CA PRO A 163 -0.63 -36.43 24.99
C PRO A 163 -1.53 -35.47 24.22
N ALA A 164 -2.83 -35.75 24.18
CA ALA A 164 -3.79 -34.97 23.39
C ALA A 164 -3.73 -33.44 23.60
N PRO A 165 -3.56 -32.90 24.84
CA PRO A 165 -3.43 -31.46 25.04
C PRO A 165 -2.22 -30.85 24.32
N ASP A 166 -1.09 -31.58 24.29
CA ASP A 166 0.15 -31.12 23.66
C ASP A 166 0.00 -31.12 22.13
N VAL A 167 -0.61 -32.18 21.59
CA VAL A 167 -0.93 -32.29 20.16
C VAL A 167 -1.86 -31.16 19.71
N ASP A 168 -2.90 -30.84 20.49
CA ASP A 168 -3.83 -29.76 20.17
C ASP A 168 -3.14 -28.39 20.21
N GLU A 169 -2.21 -28.15 21.15
CA GLU A 169 -1.40 -26.94 21.18
C GLU A 169 -0.50 -26.82 19.95
N LEU A 170 0.16 -27.92 19.55
CA LEU A 170 1.00 -27.98 18.35
C LEU A 170 0.20 -27.71 17.07
N ARG A 171 -1.00 -28.30 16.94
CA ARG A 171 -1.90 -28.04 15.80
C ARG A 171 -2.32 -26.57 15.77
N ALA A 172 -2.72 -26.01 16.91
CA ALA A 172 -3.08 -24.60 17.01
C ALA A 172 -1.90 -23.68 16.60
N ASP A 173 -0.68 -24.02 16.99
CA ASP A 173 0.52 -23.29 16.60
C ASP A 173 0.85 -23.40 15.11
N ALA A 174 0.70 -24.59 14.52
CA ALA A 174 0.82 -24.82 13.08
C ALA A 174 -0.16 -23.93 12.30
N HIS A 175 -1.44 -23.91 12.70
CA HIS A 175 -2.46 -23.04 12.12
C HIS A 175 -2.10 -21.56 12.23
N ARG A 176 -1.68 -21.08 13.42
CA ARG A 176 -1.28 -19.68 13.61
C ARG A 176 -0.11 -19.30 12.71
N LYS A 177 0.93 -20.13 12.65
CA LYS A 177 2.15 -19.85 11.85
C LYS A 177 1.87 -19.86 10.35
N ALA A 178 1.10 -20.84 9.86
CA ALA A 178 0.71 -20.91 8.46
C ALA A 178 -0.19 -19.72 8.07
N GLY A 179 -1.23 -19.47 8.86
CA GLY A 179 -2.15 -18.34 8.66
C GLY A 179 -1.43 -16.98 8.67
N ALA A 180 -0.51 -16.75 9.60
CA ALA A 180 0.24 -15.49 9.68
C ALA A 180 1.11 -15.24 8.43
N ARG A 181 1.78 -16.28 7.91
CA ARG A 181 2.59 -16.17 6.68
C ARG A 181 1.72 -15.91 5.45
N GLN A 182 0.62 -16.65 5.33
CA GLN A 182 -0.33 -16.51 4.24
C GLN A 182 -0.97 -15.11 4.25
N ALA A 183 -1.37 -14.61 5.42
CA ALA A 183 -1.93 -13.27 5.59
C ALA A 183 -0.93 -12.19 5.19
N ALA A 184 0.34 -12.29 5.59
CA ALA A 184 1.37 -11.31 5.23
C ALA A 184 1.65 -11.25 3.72
N ALA A 185 1.58 -12.40 3.02
CA ALA A 185 1.70 -12.47 1.57
C ALA A 185 0.45 -11.88 0.87
N ALA A 186 -0.74 -12.23 1.35
CA ALA A 186 -2.01 -11.70 0.85
C ALA A 186 -2.09 -10.17 1.01
N GLU A 187 -1.68 -9.64 2.17
CA GLU A 187 -1.58 -8.21 2.45
C GLU A 187 -0.63 -7.53 1.47
N ARG A 188 0.54 -8.14 1.18
CA ARG A 188 1.47 -7.61 0.19
C ARG A 188 0.84 -7.55 -1.21
N VAL A 189 0.18 -8.61 -1.66
CA VAL A 189 -0.50 -8.62 -2.98
C VAL A 189 -1.56 -7.51 -3.04
N ALA A 190 -2.35 -7.33 -1.98
CA ALA A 190 -3.33 -6.25 -1.89
C ALA A 190 -2.67 -4.86 -1.94
N MET A 191 -1.68 -4.59 -1.06
CA MET A 191 -0.96 -3.31 -1.01
C MET A 191 -0.19 -3.00 -2.29
N ASN A 192 0.26 -4.03 -3.02
CA ASN A 192 0.96 -3.84 -4.28
C ASN A 192 0.04 -3.24 -5.36
N GLY A 193 -1.29 -3.21 -5.18
CA GLY A 193 -2.21 -2.48 -6.04
C GLY A 193 -1.83 -1.00 -6.13
N ALA A 194 -1.67 -0.33 -4.98
CA ALA A 194 -1.22 1.06 -4.95
C ALA A 194 0.25 1.23 -5.36
N ARG A 195 1.12 0.37 -4.83
CA ARG A 195 2.59 0.50 -5.00
C ARG A 195 3.01 0.33 -6.45
N SER A 196 2.56 -0.74 -7.10
CA SER A 196 2.94 -1.06 -8.48
C SER A 196 2.33 -0.07 -9.47
N THR A 197 1.14 0.46 -9.16
CA THR A 197 0.48 1.50 -9.97
C THR A 197 1.25 2.81 -9.92
N THR A 198 1.58 3.27 -8.71
CA THR A 198 2.37 4.49 -8.51
C THR A 198 3.74 4.35 -9.17
N TRP A 199 4.38 3.19 -9.01
CA TRP A 199 5.65 2.90 -9.67
C TRP A 199 5.54 2.86 -11.19
N ALA A 200 4.55 2.16 -11.75
CA ALA A 200 4.36 2.03 -13.20
C ALA A 200 4.10 3.37 -13.87
N ALA A 201 3.22 4.18 -13.27
CA ALA A 201 2.90 5.53 -13.74
C ALA A 201 4.11 6.43 -13.63
N GLY A 202 4.74 6.49 -12.45
CA GLY A 202 5.95 7.27 -12.22
C GLY A 202 7.06 6.90 -13.17
N HIS A 203 7.42 5.61 -13.27
CA HIS A 203 8.53 5.13 -14.11
C HIS A 203 8.34 5.40 -15.62
N ARG A 204 7.13 5.68 -16.10
CA ARG A 204 6.86 6.06 -17.49
C ARG A 204 6.64 7.56 -17.69
N ASP A 205 6.28 8.28 -16.63
CA ASP A 205 6.03 9.71 -16.71
C ASP A 205 7.33 10.52 -16.76
N ARG A 206 7.50 11.27 -17.85
CA ARG A 206 8.67 12.14 -18.06
C ARG A 206 8.75 13.31 -17.08
N ARG A 207 7.63 13.65 -16.41
CA ARG A 207 7.59 14.73 -15.41
C ARG A 207 8.13 14.34 -14.04
N VAL A 208 8.24 13.04 -13.77
CA VAL A 208 8.74 12.55 -12.48
C VAL A 208 10.26 12.47 -12.56
N LEU A 209 10.96 13.22 -11.71
CA LEU A 209 12.42 13.25 -11.65
C LEU A 209 13.01 12.00 -11.00
N GLY A 210 12.29 11.42 -10.04
CA GLY A 210 12.75 10.29 -9.25
C GLY A 210 11.73 9.80 -8.25
N TYR A 211 12.18 9.03 -7.27
CA TYR A 211 11.34 8.56 -6.18
C TYR A 211 12.12 8.48 -4.87
N VAL A 212 11.39 8.44 -3.76
CA VAL A 212 11.90 8.11 -2.43
C VAL A 212 11.12 6.92 -1.87
N ARG A 213 11.71 6.22 -0.89
CA ARG A 213 10.95 5.29 -0.04
C ARG A 213 10.41 6.02 1.17
N LEU A 214 9.14 5.81 1.50
CA LEU A 214 8.49 6.31 2.71
C LEU A 214 8.01 5.15 3.60
N SER A 215 7.88 5.42 4.90
CA SER A 215 7.32 4.50 5.89
C SER A 215 5.93 4.96 6.28
N ARG A 216 4.91 4.07 6.20
CA ARG A 216 3.55 4.39 6.67
C ARG A 216 3.45 4.52 8.19
N THR A 217 4.36 3.88 8.93
CA THR A 217 4.30 3.80 10.40
C THR A 217 5.24 4.77 11.11
N GLY A 218 6.14 5.44 10.37
CA GLY A 218 7.25 6.22 10.93
C GLY A 218 8.33 5.38 11.65
N THR A 219 8.11 4.07 11.80
CA THR A 219 9.00 3.11 12.47
C THR A 219 9.33 1.93 11.54
N PRO A 220 10.03 2.18 10.44
CA PRO A 220 10.30 1.15 9.42
C PRO A 220 11.16 0.01 9.96
N CYS A 221 10.96 -1.21 9.48
CA CYS A 221 11.91 -2.29 9.75
C CYS A 221 13.30 -1.93 9.20
N GLY A 222 14.37 -2.57 9.69
CA GLY A 222 15.73 -2.20 9.32
C GLY A 222 16.07 -2.36 7.83
N TRP A 223 15.34 -3.18 7.08
CA TRP A 223 15.47 -3.23 5.61
C TRP A 223 14.85 -2.01 4.93
N CYS A 224 13.62 -1.65 5.32
CA CYS A 224 12.95 -0.46 4.82
C CYS A 224 13.72 0.80 5.16
N ALA A 225 14.22 0.90 6.39
CA ALA A 225 15.06 2.01 6.82
C ALA A 225 16.31 2.16 5.94
N MET A 226 16.91 1.05 5.48
CA MET A 226 18.03 1.09 4.54
C MET A 226 17.59 1.61 3.15
N LEU A 227 16.44 1.17 2.65
CA LEU A 227 15.96 1.71 1.37
C LEU A 227 15.61 3.20 1.48
N ILE A 228 15.06 3.64 2.62
CA ILE A 228 14.76 5.04 2.95
C ILE A 228 16.06 5.87 3.02
N SER A 229 17.14 5.31 3.56
CA SER A 229 18.44 5.99 3.70
C SER A 229 19.15 6.25 2.37
N ARG A 230 18.64 5.72 1.24
CA ARG A 230 19.18 6.06 -0.08
C ARG A 230 18.84 7.49 -0.51
N GLY A 231 17.89 8.15 0.16
CA GLY A 231 17.41 9.46 -0.26
C GLY A 231 16.58 9.40 -1.55
N ALA A 232 16.53 10.53 -2.27
CA ALA A 232 15.90 10.58 -3.58
C ALA A 232 16.75 9.83 -4.62
N VAL A 233 16.10 8.87 -5.30
CA VAL A 233 16.68 8.14 -6.42
C VAL A 233 16.17 8.77 -7.71
N TYR A 234 17.03 9.57 -8.35
CA TYR A 234 16.71 10.25 -9.61
C TYR A 234 16.95 9.38 -10.83
N ARG A 235 16.18 9.61 -11.88
CA ARG A 235 16.41 8.96 -13.18
C ARG A 235 17.76 9.38 -13.76
N SER A 236 18.58 8.37 -13.99
CA SER A 236 19.82 8.43 -14.77
C SER A 236 19.97 7.10 -15.51
N GLU A 237 20.82 7.06 -16.53
CA GLU A 237 21.22 5.78 -17.18
C GLU A 237 21.67 4.75 -16.11
N LYS A 238 22.41 5.22 -15.09
CA LYS A 238 22.86 4.41 -13.96
C LYS A 238 21.70 3.92 -13.09
N SER A 239 20.66 4.72 -12.87
CA SER A 239 19.51 4.34 -12.04
C SER A 239 18.52 3.41 -12.75
N ALA A 240 18.57 3.31 -14.08
CA ALA A 240 17.78 2.34 -14.84
C ALA A 240 18.09 0.89 -14.41
N THR A 241 19.27 0.65 -13.83
CA THR A 241 19.66 -0.64 -13.24
C THR A 241 19.07 -0.89 -11.84
N TYR A 242 18.61 0.14 -11.13
CA TYR A 242 17.99 0.05 -9.81
C TYR A 242 16.46 -0.03 -9.93
N ALA A 243 15.98 -1.17 -10.43
CA ALA A 243 14.54 -1.47 -10.59
C ALA A 243 13.88 -2.01 -9.29
N ASP A 244 14.36 -1.63 -8.11
CA ASP A 244 13.83 -2.12 -6.83
C ASP A 244 12.73 -1.24 -6.22
N GLY A 245 12.31 -0.18 -6.93
CA GLY A 245 11.21 0.70 -6.51
C GLY A 245 9.84 0.00 -6.39
N ASP A 246 9.68 -1.16 -7.05
CA ASP A 246 8.46 -1.99 -6.94
C ASP A 246 8.65 -3.30 -6.18
N LYS A 247 9.80 -3.49 -5.50
CA LYS A 247 10.09 -4.72 -4.76
C LYS A 247 9.76 -4.54 -3.28
N TYR A 248 8.89 -5.41 -2.77
CA TYR A 248 8.41 -5.39 -1.39
C TYR A 248 8.40 -6.80 -0.82
N HIS A 249 8.69 -6.94 0.48
CA HIS A 249 8.57 -8.21 1.21
C HIS A 249 7.23 -8.29 1.94
N ASP A 250 6.87 -9.49 2.37
CA ASP A 250 5.66 -9.73 3.18
C ASP A 250 5.71 -8.92 4.48
N GLY A 251 4.59 -8.30 4.86
CA GLY A 251 4.53 -7.39 6.01
C GLY A 251 5.33 -6.09 5.86
N CYS A 252 5.75 -5.68 4.64
CA CYS A 252 6.29 -4.32 4.46
C CYS A 252 5.16 -3.30 4.55
N HIS A 253 5.34 -2.23 5.33
CA HIS A 253 4.47 -1.04 5.31
C HIS A 253 5.17 0.19 4.69
N CYS A 254 6.12 -0.07 3.79
CA CYS A 254 6.82 0.94 3.00
C CYS A 254 6.11 1.20 1.66
N TYR A 255 6.36 2.35 1.03
CA TYR A 255 5.91 2.62 -0.35
C TYR A 255 6.91 3.54 -1.07
N ALA A 256 6.84 3.59 -2.40
CA ALA A 256 7.57 4.57 -3.20
C ALA A 256 6.70 5.83 -3.39
N GLU A 257 7.27 7.00 -3.11
CA GLU A 257 6.66 8.30 -3.37
C GLU A 257 7.41 9.00 -4.50
N LEU A 258 6.67 9.64 -5.40
CA LEU A 258 7.24 10.25 -6.61
C LEU A 258 7.73 11.67 -6.33
N ILE A 259 8.89 12.01 -6.90
CA ILE A 259 9.51 13.32 -6.76
C ILE A 259 9.43 14.04 -8.11
N TYR A 260 8.80 15.22 -8.12
CA TYR A 260 8.59 16.07 -9.29
C TYR A 260 9.53 17.28 -9.32
N SER A 261 10.11 17.67 -8.18
CA SER A 261 11.10 18.74 -8.08
C SER A 261 12.13 18.45 -7.00
N PHE A 262 13.31 19.05 -7.09
CA PHE A 262 14.32 18.96 -6.02
C PHE A 262 13.82 19.61 -4.73
N ASP A 263 13.16 20.78 -4.84
CA ASP A 263 12.55 21.49 -3.71
C ASP A 263 11.56 20.60 -2.93
N GLN A 264 10.72 19.81 -3.61
CA GLN A 264 9.82 18.85 -2.97
C GLN A 264 10.58 17.89 -2.05
N TYR A 265 11.76 17.41 -2.47
CA TYR A 265 12.57 16.51 -1.66
C TYR A 265 13.25 17.23 -0.50
N ASP A 266 13.74 18.45 -0.72
CA ASP A 266 14.56 19.17 0.24
C ASP A 266 13.75 19.82 1.37
N THR A 267 12.54 20.30 1.08
CA THR A 267 11.75 21.11 2.01
C THR A 267 10.57 20.37 2.64
N SER A 268 10.07 19.30 2.01
CA SER A 268 8.91 18.58 2.53
C SER A 268 9.23 17.84 3.84
N GLU A 269 8.30 17.92 4.79
CA GLU A 269 8.34 17.11 6.02
C GLU A 269 8.14 15.61 5.72
N LEU A 270 7.45 15.27 4.63
CA LEU A 270 7.27 13.87 4.22
C LEU A 270 8.62 13.19 3.94
N THR A 271 9.61 13.94 3.44
CA THR A 271 10.94 13.44 3.09
C THR A 271 12.00 13.68 4.17
N ALA A 272 11.62 14.25 5.33
CA ALA A 272 12.54 14.52 6.44
C ALA A 272 13.23 13.25 6.94
N LEU A 273 12.50 12.13 7.02
CA LEU A 273 13.06 10.84 7.42
C LEU A 273 14.11 10.33 6.43
N ASN A 274 13.90 10.53 5.13
CA ASN A 274 14.89 10.17 4.11
C ASN A 274 16.17 10.97 4.28
N ARG A 275 16.07 12.30 4.44
CA ARG A 275 17.23 13.18 4.61
C ARG A 275 18.02 12.80 5.87
N ARG A 276 17.32 12.55 6.98
CA ARG A 276 17.93 12.11 8.23
C ARG A 276 18.68 10.78 8.08
N TYR A 277 18.01 9.74 7.58
CA TYR A 277 18.65 8.43 7.41
C TYR A 277 19.77 8.44 6.38
N ALA A 278 19.66 9.24 5.31
CA ALA A 278 20.74 9.42 4.35
C ALA A 278 21.99 10.05 4.99
N ALA A 279 21.83 10.99 5.93
CA ALA A 279 22.94 11.57 6.67
C ALA A 279 23.57 10.59 7.67
N GLU A 280 22.77 9.75 8.33
CA GLU A 280 23.24 8.78 9.32
C GLU A 280 23.95 7.58 8.69
N TRP A 281 23.48 7.11 7.53
CA TRP A 281 23.94 5.87 6.91
C TRP A 281 25.47 5.78 6.75
N PRO A 282 26.19 6.80 6.21
CA PRO A 282 27.65 6.76 6.08
C PRO A 282 28.38 6.65 7.42
N SER A 283 27.82 7.25 8.49
CA SER A 283 28.40 7.18 9.82
C SER A 283 28.23 5.79 10.43
N VAL A 284 27.01 5.25 10.39
CA VAL A 284 26.68 3.94 10.96
C VAL A 284 27.39 2.79 10.22
N THR A 285 27.54 2.93 8.90
CA THR A 285 28.12 1.89 8.04
C THR A 285 29.61 2.09 7.75
N ARG A 286 30.26 3.08 8.39
CA ARG A 286 31.69 3.37 8.20
C ARG A 286 32.55 2.10 8.31
N GLY A 287 33.42 1.89 7.32
CA GLY A 287 34.31 0.73 7.24
C GLY A 287 33.62 -0.60 6.95
N ARG A 288 32.33 -0.61 6.60
CA ARG A 288 31.54 -1.82 6.31
C ARG A 288 30.91 -1.71 4.92
N SER A 289 30.70 -2.85 4.28
CA SER A 289 30.04 -2.95 2.98
C SER A 289 29.08 -4.15 2.94
N GLY A 290 28.24 -4.21 1.92
CA GLY A 290 27.32 -5.32 1.67
C GLY A 290 26.50 -5.74 2.90
N LYS A 291 26.51 -7.03 3.21
CA LYS A 291 25.76 -7.61 4.35
C LYS A 291 26.19 -7.03 5.70
N ALA A 292 27.47 -6.67 5.87
CA ALA A 292 27.97 -6.10 7.12
C ALA A 292 27.43 -4.69 7.37
N ALA A 293 27.35 -3.86 6.33
CA ALA A 293 26.76 -2.52 6.39
C ALA A 293 25.26 -2.61 6.74
N VAL A 294 24.50 -3.44 6.02
CA VAL A 294 23.07 -3.65 6.28
C VAL A 294 22.82 -4.19 7.70
N SER A 295 23.68 -5.08 8.19
CA SER A 295 23.55 -5.62 9.56
C SER A 295 23.82 -4.56 10.63
N ALA A 296 24.82 -3.69 10.42
CA ALA A 296 25.09 -2.56 11.31
C ALA A 296 23.90 -1.59 11.35
N TRP A 297 23.38 -1.23 10.18
CA TRP A 297 22.20 -0.37 10.06
C TRP A 297 20.96 -0.96 10.74
N ARG A 298 20.67 -2.25 10.53
CA ARG A 298 19.57 -2.95 11.19
C ARG A 298 19.69 -2.94 12.72
N ARG A 299 20.91 -2.92 13.28
CA ARG A 299 21.11 -2.82 14.73
C ARG A 299 20.86 -1.39 15.21
N HIS A 300 21.41 -0.39 14.51
CA HIS A 300 21.18 1.03 14.79
C HIS A 300 19.67 1.35 14.86
N ILE A 301 18.92 1.02 13.81
CA ILE A 301 17.47 1.28 13.75
C ILE A 301 16.70 0.59 14.87
N ARG A 302 17.03 -0.66 15.19
CA ARG A 302 16.40 -1.38 16.31
C ARG A 302 16.70 -0.74 17.66
N GLN A 303 17.90 -0.20 17.84
CA GLN A 303 18.27 0.51 19.06
C GLN A 303 17.49 1.83 19.17
N GLU A 304 17.46 2.63 18.10
CA GLU A 304 16.70 3.89 18.07
C GLU A 304 15.21 3.67 18.35
N GLN A 305 14.60 2.67 17.72
CA GLN A 305 13.18 2.34 17.93
C GLN A 305 12.91 1.90 19.36
N ARG A 306 13.81 1.11 19.97
CA ARG A 306 13.70 0.72 21.37
C ARG A 306 13.79 1.92 22.29
N GLN A 307 14.71 2.85 22.02
CA GLN A 307 14.85 4.07 22.83
C GLN A 307 13.64 4.98 22.68
N ALA A 308 13.13 5.17 21.46
CA ALA A 308 11.93 5.96 21.20
C ALA A 308 10.69 5.35 21.88
N HIS A 309 10.54 4.02 21.85
CA HIS A 309 9.49 3.33 22.58
C HIS A 309 9.62 3.54 24.09
N LEU A 310 10.80 3.30 24.67
CA LEU A 310 11.04 3.51 26.10
C LEU A 310 10.76 4.96 26.52
N ALA A 311 11.17 5.95 25.72
CA ALA A 311 10.89 7.35 26.00
C ALA A 311 9.39 7.66 26.04
N ARG A 312 8.60 7.11 25.10
CA ARG A 312 7.14 7.24 25.06
C ARG A 312 6.43 6.49 26.19
N SER A 313 7.00 5.39 26.67
CA SER A 313 6.43 4.58 27.74
C SER A 313 6.80 5.05 29.16
N ARG A 314 7.57 6.14 29.31
CA ARG A 314 7.85 6.70 30.64
C ARG A 314 6.60 7.40 31.17
N PRO A 315 6.08 7.03 32.36
CA PRO A 315 4.99 7.76 32.98
C PRO A 315 5.54 9.12 33.46
N GLY A 316 5.11 10.21 32.82
CA GLY A 316 5.62 11.56 33.13
C GLY A 316 4.92 12.74 32.46
N ASP A 317 4.28 12.57 31.30
CA ASP A 317 3.65 13.69 30.56
C ASP A 317 2.12 13.72 30.65
N ALA A 318 1.58 13.32 31.81
CA ALA A 318 0.21 13.64 32.20
C ALA A 318 0.27 14.49 33.48
N ALA A 319 0.50 15.79 33.29
CA ALA A 319 0.33 16.82 34.31
C ALA A 319 -0.28 18.06 33.65
#